data_AF-A0A6I7YEG0-F1
#
_entry.id   AF-A0A6I7YEG0-F1
#
_cell.length_a   1.000
_cell.length_b   1.000
_cell.length_c   1.000
_cell.angle_alpha   90.00
_cell.angle_beta   90.00
_cell.angle_gamma   90.00
#
_symmetry.space_group_name_H-M   'P 1'
#
loop_
_entity.id
_entity.type
_entity.pdbx_description
1 polymer ?
#
loop_
_entity_poly.entity_id
_entity_poly.type
_entity_poly.pdbx_seq_one_letter_code
_entity_poly.pdbx_strand_id
1 'polypeptide(L)'
;MSTFRGSGPFEDDDFTIYGLALDDPLTVDEELLRYRVCLLCSELSLEQENQGELGMMRIPSHHVLIVEVDHTREAIAQMWEKMPLILAEQEVSQTGFVAERFKRSKVAAGKSEFLIQLP
;
A
#
# COMPACT_ATOMS: atom_id res chain seq x y z
N MET A 1 -11.75 -31.89 -5.46
CA MET A 1 -12.13 -31.03 -4.32
C MET A 1 -11.04 -31.13 -3.27
N SER A 2 -10.12 -30.16 -3.26
CA SER A 2 -9.10 -30.05 -2.21
C SER A 2 -9.68 -29.23 -1.07
N THR A 3 -9.85 -29.83 0.09
CA THR A 3 -10.30 -29.14 1.30
C THR A 3 -9.12 -28.35 1.87
N PHE A 4 -9.16 -27.03 1.76
CA PHE A 4 -8.26 -26.13 2.47
C PHE A 4 -8.49 -26.27 3.97
N ARG A 5 -7.54 -26.90 4.69
CA ARG A 5 -7.51 -26.92 6.16
C ARG A 5 -6.67 -25.74 6.64
N GLY A 6 -7.25 -24.55 6.64
CA GLY A 6 -6.66 -23.38 7.29
C GLY A 6 -7.22 -23.22 8.70
N SER A 7 -6.58 -23.86 9.69
CA SER A 7 -6.89 -23.65 11.12
C SER A 7 -5.61 -23.30 11.89
N GLY A 8 -4.91 -22.27 11.42
CA GLY A 8 -3.82 -21.60 12.12
C GLY A 8 -4.09 -20.09 12.14
N PRO A 9 -3.54 -19.33 13.12
CA PRO A 9 -3.63 -17.88 13.11
C PRO A 9 -2.87 -17.34 11.88
N PHE A 10 -3.54 -16.56 11.04
CA PHE A 10 -2.84 -15.89 9.93
C PHE A 10 -1.71 -14.99 10.46
N GLU A 11 -0.49 -15.17 10.00
CA GLU A 11 0.64 -14.29 10.31
C GLU A 11 0.50 -12.94 9.57
N ASP A 12 1.25 -11.93 10.00
CA ASP A 12 1.20 -10.58 9.39
C ASP A 12 1.60 -10.57 7.91
N ASP A 13 2.44 -11.53 7.52
CA ASP A 13 2.96 -11.67 6.16
C ASP A 13 2.08 -12.60 5.29
N ASP A 14 1.04 -13.23 5.86
CA ASP A 14 0.12 -14.11 5.11
C ASP A 14 -0.74 -13.33 4.11
N PHE A 15 -1.09 -12.10 4.47
CA PHE A 15 -1.77 -11.18 3.57
C PHE A 15 -1.43 -9.74 3.95
N THR A 16 -0.92 -8.99 2.98
CA THR A 16 -0.79 -7.54 3.07
C THR A 16 -1.54 -6.91 1.92
N ILE A 17 -2.49 -6.03 2.23
CA ILE A 17 -3.20 -5.26 1.21
C ILE A 17 -2.40 -3.98 0.97
N TYR A 18 -2.26 -3.63 -0.30
CA TYR A 18 -1.73 -2.36 -0.73
C TYR A 18 -2.80 -1.60 -1.47
N GLY A 19 -2.92 -0.33 -1.11
CA GLY A 19 -3.67 0.64 -1.85
C GLY A 19 -2.72 1.58 -2.56
N LEU A 20 -2.65 1.49 -3.88
CA LEU A 20 -1.75 2.30 -4.69
C LEU A 20 -2.51 3.54 -5.19
N ALA A 21 -2.09 4.71 -4.72
CA ALA A 21 -2.58 5.98 -5.23
C ALA A 21 -1.99 6.24 -6.62
N LEU A 22 -2.87 6.40 -7.62
CA LEU A 22 -2.45 6.74 -8.99
C LEU A 22 -2.48 8.24 -9.27
N ASP A 23 -3.10 9.00 -8.37
CA ASP A 23 -3.31 10.43 -8.45
C ASP A 23 -2.99 11.07 -7.09
N ASP A 24 -2.58 12.34 -7.10
CA ASP A 24 -2.40 13.13 -5.88
C ASP A 24 -3.74 13.80 -5.51
N PRO A 25 -4.33 13.46 -4.34
CA PRO A 25 -5.61 14.00 -3.90
C PRO A 25 -5.61 15.50 -3.62
N LEU A 26 -4.43 16.15 -3.53
CA LEU A 26 -4.33 17.61 -3.43
C LEU A 26 -4.47 18.30 -4.79
N THR A 27 -4.38 17.56 -5.90
CA THR A 27 -4.36 18.11 -7.27
C THR A 27 -5.46 17.58 -8.17
N VAL A 28 -6.09 16.47 -7.80
CA VAL A 28 -7.14 15.82 -8.57
C VAL A 28 -8.43 15.80 -7.75
N ASP A 29 -9.55 16.15 -8.41
CA ASP A 29 -10.86 16.16 -7.78
C ASP A 29 -11.25 14.76 -7.24
N GLU A 30 -11.94 14.72 -6.09
CA GLU A 30 -12.29 13.48 -5.37
C GLU A 30 -13.01 12.45 -6.25
N GLU A 31 -13.89 12.90 -7.16
CA GLU A 31 -14.65 12.04 -8.08
C GLU A 31 -13.79 11.40 -9.18
N LEU A 32 -12.58 11.92 -9.40
CA LEU A 32 -11.66 11.48 -10.45
C LEU A 32 -10.47 10.70 -9.89
N LEU A 33 -10.33 10.60 -8.56
CA LEU A 33 -9.23 9.89 -7.93
C LEU A 33 -9.25 8.41 -8.31
N ARG A 34 -8.10 7.93 -8.80
CA ARG A 34 -7.93 6.52 -9.15
C ARG A 34 -7.03 5.84 -8.12
N TYR A 35 -7.42 4.62 -7.79
CA TYR A 35 -6.74 3.81 -6.82
C TYR A 35 -6.70 2.36 -7.28
N ARG A 36 -5.56 1.68 -7.08
CA ARG A 36 -5.45 0.24 -7.32
C ARG A 36 -5.31 -0.50 -6.00
N VAL A 37 -6.12 -1.53 -5.82
CA VAL A 37 -5.99 -2.44 -4.67
C VAL A 37 -5.17 -3.65 -5.11
N CYS A 38 -4.08 -3.90 -4.40
CA CYS A 38 -3.17 -5.00 -4.65
C CYS A 38 -3.10 -5.89 -3.40
N LEU A 39 -2.92 -7.19 -3.61
CA LEU A 39 -2.68 -8.15 -2.54
C LEU A 39 -1.25 -8.67 -2.69
N LEU A 40 -0.47 -8.59 -1.62
CA LEU A 40 0.81 -9.29 -1.56
C LEU A 40 0.54 -10.76 -1.26
N CYS A 41 0.97 -11.62 -2.16
CA CYS A 41 0.92 -13.06 -1.99
C CYS A 41 2.35 -13.60 -1.96
N SER A 42 2.81 -14.03 -0.79
CA SER A 42 4.14 -14.60 -0.56
C SER A 42 4.29 -16.00 -1.20
N GLU A 43 3.19 -16.72 -1.39
CA GLU A 43 3.17 -18.15 -1.74
C GLU A 43 2.50 -18.47 -3.08
N LEU A 44 1.90 -17.49 -3.76
CA LEU A 44 1.20 -17.77 -5.01
C LEU A 44 2.18 -17.78 -6.19
N SER A 45 2.57 -18.99 -6.58
CA SER A 45 2.83 -19.36 -7.97
C SER A 45 1.59 -19.04 -8.81
N LEU A 46 1.29 -17.76 -9.05
CA LEU A 46 0.34 -17.36 -10.07
C LEU A 46 0.98 -17.76 -11.41
N GLU A 47 0.77 -19.01 -11.80
CA GLU A 47 1.07 -19.46 -13.15
C GLU A 47 0.46 -18.44 -14.11
N GLN A 48 1.26 -17.94 -15.06
CA GLN A 48 0.89 -16.83 -15.94
C GLN A 48 -0.43 -17.07 -16.69
N GLU A 49 -0.86 -18.32 -16.80
CA GLU A 49 -2.08 -18.74 -17.49
C GLU A 49 -3.37 -18.58 -16.67
N ASN A 50 -3.31 -18.42 -15.34
CA ASN A 50 -4.47 -18.17 -14.48
C ASN A 50 -4.67 -16.69 -14.12
N GLN A 51 -3.98 -15.78 -14.81
CA GLN A 51 -3.93 -14.35 -14.46
C GLN A 51 -5.19 -13.56 -14.83
N GLY A 52 -6.09 -14.09 -15.68
CA GLY A 52 -7.35 -13.42 -16.03
C GLY A 52 -7.18 -11.92 -16.31
N GLU A 53 -8.05 -11.08 -15.75
CA GLU A 53 -7.97 -9.60 -15.81
C GLU A 53 -7.04 -8.98 -14.73
N LEU A 54 -6.39 -9.80 -13.90
CA LEU A 54 -5.57 -9.33 -12.79
C LEU A 54 -4.16 -8.99 -13.27
N GLY A 55 -3.81 -7.71 -13.19
CA GLY A 55 -2.46 -7.24 -13.46
C GLY A 55 -1.49 -7.56 -12.33
N MET A 56 -0.22 -7.78 -12.67
CA MET A 56 0.87 -7.87 -11.69
C MET A 56 1.65 -6.56 -11.62
N MET A 57 2.02 -6.16 -10.41
CA MET A 57 2.94 -5.06 -10.18
C MET A 57 4.10 -5.53 -9.30
N ARG A 58 5.32 -5.14 -9.66
CA ARG A 58 6.49 -5.30 -8.77
C ARG A 58 6.66 -4.01 -7.98
N ILE A 59 6.65 -4.12 -6.66
CA ILE A 59 7.05 -3.05 -5.76
C ILE A 59 8.57 -3.16 -5.58
N PRO A 60 9.37 -2.17 -6.03
CA PRO A 60 10.81 -2.19 -5.83
C PRO A 60 11.15 -2.26 -4.33
N SER A 61 12.11 -3.11 -3.97
CA SER A 61 12.51 -3.36 -2.58
C SER A 61 13.45 -2.32 -1.99
N HIS A 62 13.83 -1.28 -2.76
CA HIS A 62 14.82 -0.29 -2.34
C HIS A 62 14.22 1.12 -2.41
N HIS A 63 14.65 1.99 -1.49
CA HIS A 63 14.33 3.42 -1.45
C HIS A 63 12.84 3.74 -1.24
N VAL A 64 12.26 3.24 -0.14
CA VAL A 64 10.91 3.61 0.28
C VAL A 64 10.96 4.26 1.66
N LEU A 65 10.35 5.43 1.79
CA LEU A 65 10.05 6.03 3.09
C LEU A 65 8.74 5.41 3.61
N ILE A 66 8.76 4.93 4.85
CA ILE A 66 7.57 4.37 5.50
C ILE A 66 7.14 5.32 6.62
N VAL A 67 5.89 5.77 6.56
CA VAL A 67 5.29 6.62 7.60
C VAL A 67 4.06 5.93 8.16
N GLU A 68 4.06 5.62 9.45
CA GLU A 68 2.89 5.07 10.13
C GLU A 68 1.91 6.19 10.48
N VAL A 69 0.62 5.97 10.23
CA VAL A 69 -0.46 6.92 10.50
C VAL A 69 -1.65 6.22 11.15
N ASP A 70 -2.49 7.00 11.83
CA ASP A 70 -3.82 6.52 12.22
C ASP A 70 -4.67 6.20 11.00
N HIS A 71 -5.40 5.09 11.03
CA HIS A 71 -6.29 4.67 9.96
C HIS A 71 -7.63 5.42 10.04
N THR A 72 -7.57 6.73 9.86
CA THR A 72 -8.72 7.65 9.84
C THR A 72 -8.64 8.56 8.63
N ARG A 73 -9.78 9.05 8.15
CA ARG A 73 -9.83 9.95 6.98
C ARG A 73 -8.99 11.21 7.23
N GLU A 74 -9.08 11.75 8.43
CA GLU A 74 -8.40 12.98 8.83
C GLU A 74 -6.88 12.79 8.87
N ALA A 75 -6.39 11.69 9.44
CA ALA A 75 -4.96 11.41 9.49
C ALA A 75 -4.37 11.12 8.11
N ILE A 76 -5.11 10.41 7.25
CA ILE A 76 -4.73 10.16 5.85
C ILE A 76 -4.64 11.48 5.08
N ALA A 77 -5.64 12.35 5.18
CA ALA A 77 -5.61 13.66 4.53
C ALA A 77 -4.43 14.52 5.01
N GLN A 78 -4.20 14.57 6.32
CA GLN A 78 -3.06 15.28 6.89
C GLN A 78 -1.71 14.71 6.44
N MET A 79 -1.62 13.41 6.22
CA MET A 79 -0.40 12.79 5.70
C MET A 79 -0.08 13.26 4.29
N TRP A 80 -1.09 13.32 3.40
CA TRP A 80 -0.93 13.88 2.07
C TRP A 80 -0.50 15.35 2.11
N GLU A 81 -1.14 16.18 2.94
CA GLU A 81 -0.77 17.60 3.11
C GLU A 81 0.66 17.79 3.62
N LYS A 82 1.12 16.94 4.55
CA LYS A 82 2.45 17.04 5.17
C LYS A 82 3.55 16.38 4.36
N MET A 83 3.21 15.53 3.38
CA MET A 83 4.18 14.75 2.62
C MET A 83 5.30 15.61 1.99
N PRO A 84 5.02 16.77 1.36
CA PRO A 84 6.09 17.60 0.81
C PRO A 84 7.08 18.11 1.87
N LEU A 85 6.60 18.43 3.08
CA LEU A 85 7.46 18.85 4.19
C LEU A 85 8.32 17.70 4.69
N ILE A 86 7.72 16.52 4.86
CA ILE A 86 8.44 15.31 5.28
C ILE A 86 9.56 14.97 4.29
N LEU A 87 9.27 15.01 2.98
CA LEU A 87 10.26 14.74 1.93
C LEU A 87 11.38 15.79 1.93
N ALA A 88 11.04 17.07 2.11
CA ALA A 88 12.03 18.15 2.20
C ALA A 88 12.95 18.00 3.42
N GLU A 89 12.42 17.61 4.59
CA GLU A 89 13.21 17.33 5.80
C GLU A 89 14.18 16.16 5.62
N GLN A 90 13.82 15.20 4.76
CA GLN A 90 14.67 14.06 4.41
C GLN A 90 15.60 14.34 3.22
N GLU A 91 15.59 15.55 2.67
CA GLU A 91 16.38 15.96 1.49
C GLU A 91 16.18 15.06 0.25
N VAL A 92 14.97 14.49 0.09
CA VAL A 92 14.61 13.59 -1.01
C VAL A 92 13.38 14.10 -1.75
N SER A 93 13.23 13.70 -3.00
CA SER A 93 12.01 13.93 -3.79
C SER A 93 11.24 12.62 -3.95
N GLN A 94 9.91 12.70 -4.07
CA GLN A 94 9.11 11.55 -4.47
C GLN A 94 9.21 11.37 -5.99
N THR A 95 9.61 10.17 -6.43
CA THR A 95 9.92 9.88 -7.85
C THR A 95 9.06 8.77 -8.44
N GLY A 96 8.26 8.12 -7.60
CA GLY A 96 7.47 6.96 -8.01
C GLY A 96 6.17 6.86 -7.25
N PHE A 97 5.79 5.65 -6.82
CA PHE A 97 4.47 5.46 -6.23
C PHE A 97 4.35 6.02 -4.81
N VAL A 98 3.10 6.29 -4.43
CA VAL A 98 2.66 6.35 -3.04
C VAL A 98 1.65 5.22 -2.83
N ALA A 99 1.87 4.39 -1.82
CA ALA A 99 0.96 3.30 -1.48
C ALA A 99 0.63 3.30 0.00
N GLU A 100 -0.62 3.04 0.34
CA GLU A 100 -1.02 2.69 1.69
C GLU A 100 -0.90 1.18 1.87
N ARG A 101 -0.31 0.75 2.99
CA ARG A 101 -0.12 -0.64 3.34
C ARG A 101 -0.90 -0.99 4.58
N PHE A 102 -1.70 -2.05 4.47
CA PHE A 102 -2.56 -2.55 5.51
C PHE A 102 -2.05 -3.93 5.93
N LYS A 103 -1.18 -3.93 6.94
CA LYS A 103 -0.78 -5.14 7.66
C LYS A 103 -1.79 -5.47 8.73
N ARG A 104 -2.04 -6.76 8.97
CA ARG A 104 -3.03 -7.20 9.94
C ARG A 104 -2.80 -6.60 11.34
N SER A 105 -1.58 -6.64 11.86
CA SER A 105 -1.23 -6.08 13.18
C SER A 105 -1.46 -4.57 13.27
N LYS A 106 -1.14 -3.82 12.21
CA LYS A 106 -1.33 -2.37 12.14
C LYS A 106 -2.81 -2.02 12.11
N VAL A 107 -3.59 -2.68 11.25
CA VAL A 107 -5.04 -2.49 11.19
C VAL A 107 -5.71 -2.83 12.52
N ALA A 108 -5.28 -3.92 13.18
CA ALA A 108 -5.77 -4.28 14.51
C ALA A 108 -5.46 -3.22 15.58
N ALA A 109 -4.40 -2.43 15.39
CA ALA A 109 -4.04 -1.28 16.22
C ALA A 109 -4.68 0.05 15.74
N GLY A 110 -5.54 0.03 14.72
CA GLY A 110 -6.13 1.23 14.14
C GLY A 110 -5.15 2.08 13.32
N LYS A 111 -4.10 1.46 12.77
CA LYS A 111 -3.01 2.12 12.02
C LYS A 111 -2.92 1.62 10.59
N SER A 112 -2.36 2.44 9.71
CA SER A 112 -1.88 2.06 8.37
C SER A 112 -0.51 2.69 8.09
N GLU A 113 0.15 2.27 7.02
CA GLU A 113 1.48 2.77 6.67
C GLU A 113 1.46 3.39 5.26
N PHE A 114 2.02 4.58 5.11
CA PHE A 114 2.33 5.18 3.81
C PHE A 114 3.71 4.73 3.36
N LEU A 115 3.80 4.21 2.14
CA LEU A 115 5.02 3.85 1.45
C LEU A 115 5.22 4.85 0.31
N ILE A 116 6.25 5.67 0.42
CA ILE A 116 6.58 6.69 -0.58
C ILE A 116 7.87 6.28 -1.27
N GLN A 117 7.81 6.07 -2.58
CA GLN A 117 8.98 5.74 -3.37
C GLN A 117 9.88 6.97 -3.53
N LEU A 118 11.15 6.78 -3.17
CA LEU A 118 12.23 7.75 -3.27
C LEU A 118 13.08 7.49 -4.54
N PRO A 119 13.97 8.43 -4.94
CA PRO A 119 14.80 8.32 -6.15
C PRO A 119 15.69 7.09 -6.18
#